data_AF-A0A8I3S4C8-F1
#
_entry.id   AF-A0A8I3S4C8-F1
#
_cell.length_a   1.000
_cell.length_b   1.000
_cell.length_c   1.000
_cell.angle_alpha   90.00
_cell.angle_beta   90.00
_cell.angle_gamma   90.00
#
_symmetry.space_group_name_H-M   'P 1'
#
loop_
_entity.id
_entity.type
_entity.pdbx_description
1 polymer ?
#
loop_
_entity_poly.entity_id
_entity_poly.type
_entity_poly.pdbx_seq_one_letter_code
_entity_poly.pdbx_strand_id
1 'polypeptide(L)'
;MAVLAPLIALVYSVPRLSRWLARPYYLLSALLSVAFLLVRKLPPLCSSLPTQREDGNPCDFDWREVEILMFLSAIVMMKNRRSITVEQHIGNIFMFSKVANAILFFRLDIRMGLLYITLCIVFLMTCKPPLYMGPEYIKYFNDKTIDEELERDKRVTWIVEFFANWSNDCQSFAPIYADLSLKYNCTGLNFGKVDVGRYTDVSVRYKVSTSPLTKQLPTLILFQGGKEVMRRPQIDKKGRAVSWTFSEENVIREFNLNELYQRAKKLSKAGDNIPEEQPVAPTPTEVPDGESKKDK
;
A
#
# COMPACT_ATOMS: atom_id res chain seq x y z
N MET A 1 32.17 -9.13 13.06
CA MET A 1 32.59 -7.73 12.84
C MET A 1 32.83 -7.38 11.38
N ALA A 2 33.41 -8.26 10.55
CA ALA A 2 33.73 -7.98 9.13
C ALA A 2 32.52 -7.70 8.21
N VAL A 3 31.32 -8.23 8.52
CA VAL A 3 30.10 -8.02 7.72
C VAL A 3 29.30 -6.79 8.19
N LEU A 4 29.45 -6.41 9.47
CA LEU A 4 28.72 -5.30 10.07
C LEU A 4 29.25 -3.94 9.61
N ALA A 5 30.56 -3.77 9.49
CA ALA A 5 31.17 -2.52 9.05
C ALA A 5 30.72 -2.06 7.64
N PRO A 6 30.71 -2.92 6.59
CA PRO A 6 30.24 -2.51 5.27
C PRO A 6 28.72 -2.28 5.23
N LEU A 7 27.93 -3.03 6.01
CA LEU A 7 26.49 -2.79 6.13
C LEU A 7 26.18 -1.44 6.81
N ILE A 8 26.91 -1.11 7.86
CA ILE A 8 26.78 0.18 8.55
C ILE A 8 27.21 1.32 7.61
N ALA A 9 28.32 1.16 6.88
CA ALA A 9 28.76 2.15 5.89
C ALA A 9 27.74 2.36 4.76
N LEU A 10 27.10 1.29 4.27
CA LEU A 10 26.01 1.35 3.29
C LEU A 10 24.76 2.06 3.83
N VAL A 11 24.43 1.82 5.10
CA VAL A 11 23.28 2.45 5.79
C VAL A 11 23.48 3.96 5.95
N TYR A 12 24.71 4.40 6.26
CA TYR A 12 25.04 5.82 6.43
C TYR A 12 25.25 6.55 5.09
N SER A 13 25.76 5.89 4.06
CA SER A 13 26.01 6.50 2.75
C SER A 13 24.73 6.79 1.95
N VAL A 14 23.62 6.14 2.29
CA VAL A 14 22.31 6.38 1.67
C VAL A 14 21.45 7.22 2.62
N PRO A 15 21.39 8.56 2.47
CA PRO A 15 20.64 9.45 3.37
C PRO A 15 19.12 9.22 3.36
N ARG A 16 18.59 8.43 2.42
CA ARG A 16 17.21 7.92 2.43
C ARG A 16 17.06 6.73 3.39
N LEU A 17 18.05 5.83 3.44
CA LEU A 17 18.04 4.62 4.27
C LEU A 17 18.24 4.96 5.75
N SER A 18 19.10 5.93 6.08
CA SER A 18 19.29 6.40 7.46
C SER A 18 18.05 7.11 8.02
N ARG A 19 17.39 7.97 7.24
CA ARG A 19 16.09 8.59 7.61
C ARG A 19 14.97 7.56 7.75
N TRP A 20 15.02 6.51 6.95
CA TRP A 20 14.06 5.41 7.00
C TRP A 20 14.28 4.53 8.25
N LEU A 21 15.53 4.19 8.58
CA LEU A 21 15.91 3.50 9.83
C LEU A 21 15.70 4.34 11.08
N ALA A 22 15.79 5.67 11.01
CA ALA A 22 15.56 6.55 12.16
C ALA A 22 14.08 6.63 12.59
N ARG A 23 13.16 5.99 11.85
CA ARG A 23 11.75 5.88 12.28
C ARG A 23 11.66 4.87 13.43
N PRO A 24 10.96 5.21 14.53
CA PRO A 24 10.86 4.32 15.69
C PRO A 24 10.28 2.95 15.31
N TYR A 25 9.36 2.91 14.34
CA TYR A 25 8.71 1.67 13.90
C TYR A 25 9.69 0.56 13.47
N TYR A 26 10.68 0.87 12.62
CA TYR A 26 11.60 -0.16 12.10
C TYR A 26 12.61 -0.61 13.16
N LEU A 27 13.11 0.31 13.98
CA LEU A 27 14.03 -0.01 15.08
C LEU A 27 13.35 -0.85 16.15
N LEU A 28 12.17 -0.44 16.63
CA LEU A 28 11.41 -1.20 17.63
C LEU A 28 10.95 -2.55 17.04
N SER A 29 10.54 -2.61 15.78
CA SER A 29 10.24 -3.89 15.12
C SER A 29 11.46 -4.81 15.08
N ALA A 30 12.61 -4.29 14.68
CA ALA A 30 13.84 -5.06 14.63
C ALA A 30 14.20 -5.60 16.02
N LEU A 31 14.14 -4.75 17.05
CA LEU A 31 14.41 -5.13 18.44
C LEU A 31 13.46 -6.23 18.92
N LEU A 32 12.15 -6.11 18.67
CA LEU A 32 11.19 -7.18 18.98
C LEU A 32 11.47 -8.46 18.20
N SER A 33 11.86 -8.35 16.92
CA SER A 33 12.16 -9.49 16.06
C SER A 33 13.45 -10.23 16.43
N VAL A 34 14.40 -9.60 17.11
CA VAL A 34 15.61 -10.25 17.63
C VAL A 34 15.61 -10.44 19.15
N ALA A 35 14.52 -10.08 19.84
CA ALA A 35 14.44 -10.04 21.29
C ALA A 35 14.85 -11.35 21.97
N PHE A 36 14.40 -12.50 21.45
CA PHE A 36 14.76 -13.81 22.02
C PHE A 36 16.27 -14.09 21.91
N LEU A 37 16.86 -13.78 20.76
CA LEU A 37 18.31 -13.94 20.55
C LEU A 37 19.11 -13.04 21.49
N LEU A 38 18.65 -11.80 21.68
CA LEU A 38 19.26 -10.86 22.62
C LEU A 38 19.18 -11.38 24.06
N VAL A 39 18.01 -11.83 24.49
CA VAL A 39 17.81 -12.37 25.84
C VAL A 39 18.71 -13.60 26.09
N ARG A 40 18.90 -14.47 25.09
CA ARG A 40 19.77 -15.65 25.18
C ARG A 40 21.27 -15.31 25.14
N LYS A 41 21.70 -14.32 24.37
CA LYS A 41 23.14 -14.06 24.14
C LYS A 41 23.73 -12.92 24.94
N LEU A 42 22.93 -12.08 25.61
CA LEU A 42 23.45 -11.07 26.52
C LEU A 42 23.69 -11.67 27.92
N PRO A 43 24.95 -11.74 28.41
CA PRO A 43 25.30 -12.30 29.73
C PRO A 43 24.45 -11.83 30.91
N PRO A 44 24.13 -10.53 31.08
CA PRO A 44 23.34 -10.08 32.22
C PRO A 44 21.88 -10.53 32.16
N LEU A 45 21.34 -10.75 30.95
CA LEU A 45 19.95 -11.19 30.77
C LEU A 45 19.86 -12.72 30.84
N CYS A 46 20.78 -13.42 30.19
CA CYS A 46 20.72 -14.87 30.08
C CYS A 46 21.02 -15.58 31.41
N SER A 47 21.91 -15.03 32.24
CA SER A 47 22.24 -15.60 33.56
C SER A 47 21.05 -15.67 34.53
N SER A 48 20.02 -14.84 34.33
CA SER A 48 18.82 -14.82 35.17
C SER A 48 17.65 -15.64 34.60
N LEU A 49 17.86 -16.34 33.48
CA LEU A 49 16.79 -17.10 32.83
C LEU A 49 16.55 -18.45 33.51
N PRO A 50 15.28 -18.90 33.59
CA PRO A 50 14.99 -20.27 33.96
C PRO A 50 15.56 -21.21 32.89
N THR A 51 16.33 -22.20 33.32
CA THR A 51 16.88 -23.24 32.43
C THR A 51 16.32 -24.60 32.81
N GLN A 52 15.82 -25.33 31.81
CA GLN A 52 15.46 -26.75 31.94
C GLN A 52 16.52 -27.65 31.30
N ARG A 53 17.70 -27.09 30.98
CA ARG A 53 18.75 -27.76 30.23
C ARG A 53 19.65 -28.56 31.18
N GLU A 54 20.07 -29.74 30.76
CA GLU A 54 20.88 -30.66 31.59
C GLU A 54 22.27 -30.11 31.94
N ASP A 55 22.84 -29.26 31.07
CA ASP A 55 24.14 -28.60 31.29
C ASP A 55 24.06 -27.35 32.18
N GLY A 56 22.84 -26.94 32.57
CA GLY A 56 22.61 -25.77 33.42
C GLY A 56 22.99 -24.43 32.78
N ASN A 57 23.35 -24.38 31.48
CA ASN A 57 23.74 -23.14 30.82
C ASN A 57 22.53 -22.43 30.18
N PRO A 58 22.04 -21.30 30.73
CA PRO A 58 20.89 -20.60 30.19
C PRO A 58 21.19 -19.74 28.95
N CYS A 59 22.47 -19.51 28.61
CA CYS A 59 22.88 -18.62 27.53
C CYS A 59 23.02 -19.31 26.16
N ASP A 60 22.91 -20.63 26.14
CA ASP A 60 22.91 -21.42 24.91
C ASP A 60 21.50 -21.79 24.46
N PHE A 61 21.38 -22.03 23.15
CA PHE A 61 20.13 -22.42 22.54
C PHE A 61 19.88 -23.90 22.74
N ASP A 62 18.64 -24.24 23.06
CA ASP A 62 18.20 -25.63 23.06
C ASP A 62 18.01 -26.15 21.62
N TRP A 63 18.15 -27.46 21.39
CA TRP A 63 17.97 -28.07 20.07
C TRP A 63 16.60 -27.76 19.48
N ARG A 64 15.57 -27.76 20.32
CA ARG A 64 14.21 -27.38 19.93
C ARG A 64 14.08 -25.91 19.51
N GLU A 65 14.87 -25.02 20.11
CA GLU A 65 14.90 -23.61 19.73
C GLU A 65 15.59 -23.42 18.39
N VAL A 66 16.68 -24.16 18.16
CA VAL A 66 17.36 -24.20 16.86
C VAL A 66 16.43 -24.74 15.77
N GLU A 67 15.68 -25.80 16.04
CA GLU A 67 14.64 -26.31 15.12
C GLU A 67 13.63 -25.21 14.76
N ILE A 68 13.08 -24.50 15.76
CA ILE A 68 12.12 -23.40 15.53
C ILE A 68 12.74 -22.27 14.70
N LEU A 69 14.00 -21.89 14.97
CA LEU A 69 14.70 -20.86 14.21
C LEU A 69 14.98 -21.29 12.76
N MET A 70 15.28 -22.57 12.53
CA MET A 70 15.41 -23.11 11.18
C MET A 70 14.06 -23.10 10.45
N PHE A 71 12.97 -23.52 11.09
CA PHE A 71 11.62 -23.43 10.51
C PHE A 71 11.24 -21.98 10.19
N LEU A 72 11.57 -21.03 11.08
CA LEU A 72 11.39 -19.60 10.82
C LEU A 72 12.13 -19.17 9.55
N SER A 73 13.42 -19.53 9.39
CA SER A 73 14.18 -19.18 8.18
C SER A 73 13.56 -19.74 6.90
N ALA A 74 13.05 -20.99 6.94
CA ALA A 74 12.40 -21.61 5.81
C ALA A 74 11.07 -20.93 5.44
N ILE A 75 10.24 -20.59 6.44
CA ILE A 75 8.97 -19.87 6.24
C ILE A 75 9.21 -18.48 5.68
N VAL A 76 10.16 -17.73 6.26
CA VAL A 76 10.54 -16.40 5.78
C VAL A 76 11.02 -16.47 4.33
N MET A 77 11.89 -17.41 3.99
CA MET A 77 12.37 -17.61 2.62
C MET A 77 11.22 -17.94 1.66
N MET A 78 10.33 -18.86 2.03
CA MET A 78 9.18 -19.26 1.21
C MET A 78 8.20 -18.11 0.97
N LYS A 79 7.92 -17.32 2.00
CA LYS A 79 6.99 -16.18 1.92
C LYS A 79 7.59 -15.00 1.16
N ASN A 80 8.88 -14.74 1.35
CA ASN A 80 9.57 -13.65 0.69
C ASN A 80 9.85 -13.90 -0.79
N ARG A 81 9.78 -15.15 -1.27
CA ARG A 81 9.85 -15.47 -2.71
C ARG A 81 8.84 -14.69 -3.55
N ARG A 82 7.70 -14.30 -2.98
CA ARG A 82 6.62 -13.57 -3.67
C ARG A 82 6.60 -12.07 -3.36
N SER A 83 7.52 -11.58 -2.53
CA SER A 83 7.58 -10.17 -2.17
C SER A 83 8.27 -9.38 -3.29
N ILE A 84 7.58 -8.39 -3.83
CA ILE A 84 8.09 -7.58 -4.94
C ILE A 84 8.81 -6.35 -4.39
N THR A 85 8.31 -5.77 -3.30
CA THR A 85 8.88 -4.57 -2.68
C THR A 85 9.74 -4.89 -1.45
N VAL A 86 10.74 -4.05 -1.21
CA VAL A 86 11.62 -4.14 -0.03
C VAL A 86 10.81 -4.01 1.26
N GLU A 87 9.79 -3.15 1.26
CA GLU A 87 8.92 -2.95 2.41
C GLU A 87 8.12 -4.21 2.75
N GLN A 88 7.58 -4.89 1.74
CA GLN A 88 6.88 -6.17 1.93
C GLN A 88 7.82 -7.26 2.47
N HIS A 89 9.04 -7.33 1.93
CA HIS A 89 10.06 -8.28 2.37
C HIS A 89 10.41 -8.09 3.85
N ILE A 90 10.65 -6.86 4.27
CA ILE A 90 11.00 -6.51 5.65
C ILE A 90 9.80 -6.71 6.59
N GLY A 91 8.60 -6.34 6.15
CA GLY A 91 7.37 -6.55 6.90
C GLY A 91 7.12 -8.03 7.21
N ASN A 92 7.30 -8.91 6.23
CA ASN A 92 7.18 -10.36 6.41
C ASN A 92 8.23 -10.89 7.40
N ILE A 93 9.49 -10.48 7.27
CA ILE A 93 10.55 -10.87 8.24
C ILE A 93 10.11 -10.50 9.65
N PHE A 94 9.74 -9.24 9.87
CA PHE A 94 9.35 -8.79 11.20
C PHE A 94 8.12 -9.51 11.76
N MET A 95 7.11 -9.75 10.93
CA MET A 95 5.90 -10.46 11.33
C MET A 95 6.22 -11.90 11.75
N PHE A 96 6.88 -12.68 10.89
CA PHE A 96 7.18 -14.08 11.18
C PHE A 96 8.19 -14.22 12.33
N SER A 97 9.20 -13.35 12.41
CA SER A 97 10.13 -13.33 13.54
C SER A 97 9.44 -13.02 14.86
N LYS A 98 8.46 -12.10 14.89
CA LYS A 98 7.70 -11.82 16.11
C LYS A 98 6.86 -13.02 16.56
N VAL A 99 6.24 -13.73 15.62
CA VAL A 99 5.48 -14.95 15.92
C VAL A 99 6.40 -16.05 16.46
N ALA A 100 7.56 -16.26 15.84
CA ALA A 100 8.53 -17.23 16.31
C ALA A 100 9.09 -16.86 17.70
N ASN A 101 9.42 -15.59 17.96
CA ASN A 101 9.84 -15.15 19.28
C ASN A 101 8.77 -15.36 20.34
N ALA A 102 7.48 -15.15 20.02
CA ALA A 102 6.41 -15.46 20.95
C ALA A 102 6.43 -16.95 21.32
N ILE A 103 6.49 -17.85 20.34
CA ILE A 103 6.58 -19.30 20.57
C ILE A 103 7.79 -19.66 21.42
N LEU A 104 8.96 -19.09 21.11
CA LEU A 104 10.21 -19.31 21.85
C LEU A 104 10.11 -18.83 23.30
N PHE A 105 9.54 -17.64 23.55
CA PHE A 105 9.33 -17.14 24.91
C PHE A 105 8.32 -17.96 25.70
N PHE A 106 7.21 -18.41 25.09
CA PHE A 106 6.26 -19.31 25.77
C PHE A 106 6.88 -20.65 26.14
N ARG A 107 7.79 -21.16 25.29
CA ARG A 107 8.53 -22.39 25.57
C ARG A 107 9.51 -22.21 26.73
N LEU A 108 10.16 -21.05 26.80
CA LEU A 108 11.09 -20.71 27.88
C LEU A 108 10.36 -20.56 29.23
N ASP A 109 9.35 -19.70 29.28
CA ASP A 109 8.50 -19.49 30.46
C ASP A 109 7.20 -18.80 30.03
N ILE A 110 6.06 -19.29 30.53
CA ILE A 110 4.74 -18.74 30.20
C ILE A 110 4.63 -17.24 30.54
N ARG A 111 5.27 -16.76 31.61
CA ARG A 111 5.26 -15.37 32.05
C ARG A 111 6.01 -14.48 31.04
N MET A 112 7.14 -14.95 30.52
CA MET A 112 7.92 -14.24 29.51
C MET A 112 7.20 -14.22 28.16
N GLY A 113 6.52 -15.32 27.80
CA GLY A 113 5.65 -15.38 26.63
C GLY A 113 4.52 -14.35 26.68
N LEU A 114 3.82 -14.26 27.82
CA LEU A 114 2.76 -13.27 28.05
C LEU A 114 3.29 -11.84 27.97
N LEU A 115 4.41 -11.55 28.65
CA LEU A 115 5.06 -10.24 28.62
C LEU A 115 5.43 -9.83 27.19
N TYR A 116 6.01 -10.73 26.41
CA TYR A 116 6.38 -10.46 25.03
C TYR A 116 5.16 -10.21 24.13
N ILE A 117 4.07 -10.96 24.30
CA ILE A 117 2.81 -10.69 23.58
C ILE A 117 2.26 -9.30 23.96
N THR A 118 2.25 -8.95 25.25
CA THR A 118 1.80 -7.62 25.69
C THR A 118 2.64 -6.52 25.03
N LEU A 119 3.97 -6.66 25.00
CA LEU A 119 4.86 -5.72 24.30
C LEU A 119 4.55 -5.63 22.79
N CYS A 120 4.29 -6.77 22.13
CA CYS A 120 3.88 -6.78 20.73
C CYS A 120 2.54 -6.06 20.50
N ILE A 121 1.56 -6.23 21.38
CA ILE A 121 0.26 -5.54 21.30
C ILE A 121 0.43 -4.04 21.52
N VAL A 122 1.18 -3.63 22.53
CA VAL A 122 1.49 -2.21 22.80
C VAL A 122 2.21 -1.59 21.59
N PHE A 123 3.17 -2.30 20.99
CA PHE A 123 3.84 -1.86 19.76
C PHE A 123 2.85 -1.67 18.61
N LEU A 124 1.94 -2.62 18.37
CA LEU A 124 0.93 -2.51 17.31
C LEU A 124 0.00 -1.30 17.51
N MET A 125 -0.35 -0.97 18.76
CA MET A 125 -1.22 0.16 19.08
C MET A 125 -0.51 1.51 18.99
N THR A 126 0.76 1.58 19.39
CA THR A 126 1.53 2.83 19.49
C THR A 126 2.30 3.18 18.22
N CYS A 127 2.79 2.17 17.50
CA CYS A 127 3.68 2.34 16.34
C CYS A 127 3.00 1.84 15.07
N LYS A 128 2.46 2.75 14.26
CA LYS A 128 1.95 2.43 12.92
C LYS A 128 3.11 2.38 11.91
N PRO A 129 3.04 1.48 10.91
CA PRO A 129 3.99 1.50 9.80
C PRO A 129 3.91 2.87 9.10
N PRO A 130 5.04 3.44 8.68
CA PRO A 130 5.02 4.70 7.95
C PRO A 130 4.37 4.48 6.58
N LEU A 131 3.53 5.42 6.17
CA LEU A 131 3.05 5.50 4.80
C LEU A 131 4.19 5.92 3.87
N TYR A 132 4.07 5.57 2.58
CA TYR A 132 4.98 6.07 1.55
C TYR A 132 4.91 7.60 1.48
N MET A 133 6.07 8.27 1.49
CA MET A 133 6.20 9.74 1.47
C MET A 133 7.18 10.20 0.37
N GLY A 134 7.36 9.39 -0.68
CA GLY A 134 8.22 9.74 -1.81
C GLY A 134 7.57 10.76 -2.75
N PRO A 135 8.29 11.18 -3.81
CA PRO A 135 7.70 12.01 -4.84
C PRO A 135 6.57 11.23 -5.52
N GLU A 136 5.42 11.88 -5.72
CA GLU A 136 4.27 11.32 -6.44
C GLU A 136 3.52 12.45 -7.14
N TYR A 137 2.85 12.13 -8.25
CA TYR A 137 1.95 13.05 -8.94
C TYR A 137 0.54 12.46 -8.94
N ILE A 138 -0.10 12.48 -7.78
CA ILE A 138 -1.38 11.82 -7.53
C ILE A 138 -2.35 12.82 -6.89
N LYS A 139 -3.58 12.87 -7.42
CA LYS A 139 -4.65 13.66 -6.83
C LYS A 139 -5.38 12.84 -5.77
N TYR A 140 -5.46 13.36 -4.55
CA TYR A 140 -6.23 12.73 -3.48
C TYR A 140 -7.70 13.18 -3.54
N PHE A 141 -8.60 12.22 -3.61
CA PHE A 141 -10.04 12.45 -3.56
C PHE A 141 -10.60 12.21 -2.16
N ASN A 142 -11.59 13.01 -1.81
CA ASN A 142 -12.51 12.73 -0.70
C ASN A 142 -13.84 12.17 -1.24
N ASP A 143 -14.77 11.90 -0.33
CA ASP A 143 -16.10 11.35 -0.59
C ASP A 143 -16.99 12.22 -1.49
N LYS A 144 -16.74 13.53 -1.57
CA LYS A 144 -17.55 14.48 -2.36
C LYS A 144 -16.88 14.87 -3.67
N THR A 145 -15.56 15.05 -3.65
CA THR A 145 -14.79 15.57 -4.79
C THR A 145 -14.57 14.53 -5.88
N ILE A 146 -14.65 13.23 -5.57
CA ILE A 146 -14.34 12.19 -6.57
C ILE A 146 -15.26 12.29 -7.78
N ASP A 147 -16.57 12.40 -7.56
CA ASP A 147 -17.55 12.39 -8.63
C ASP A 147 -17.48 13.72 -9.43
N GLU A 148 -17.34 14.85 -8.72
CA GLU A 148 -17.16 16.18 -9.33
C GLU A 148 -15.92 16.22 -10.25
N GLU A 149 -14.78 15.68 -9.79
CA GLU A 149 -13.53 15.70 -10.56
C GLU A 149 -13.53 14.73 -11.75
N LEU A 150 -14.20 13.58 -11.62
CA LEU A 150 -14.37 12.64 -12.73
C LEU A 150 -15.32 13.17 -13.80
N GLU A 151 -16.30 14.00 -13.43
CA GLU A 151 -17.26 14.60 -14.36
C GLU A 151 -16.78 15.93 -14.97
N ARG A 152 -15.87 16.65 -14.29
CA ARG A 152 -15.38 17.98 -14.68
C ARG A 152 -14.77 18.02 -16.07
N ASP A 153 -13.88 17.09 -16.40
CA ASP A 153 -13.32 16.96 -17.75
C ASP A 153 -13.34 15.49 -18.20
N LYS A 154 -14.39 15.13 -18.93
CA LYS A 154 -14.61 13.79 -19.47
C LYS A 154 -13.56 13.37 -20.52
N ARG A 155 -12.75 14.31 -21.03
CA ARG A 155 -11.66 14.00 -21.97
C ARG A 155 -10.43 13.44 -21.24
N VAL A 156 -10.29 13.76 -19.95
CA VAL A 156 -9.20 13.26 -19.11
C VAL A 156 -9.50 11.82 -18.69
N THR A 157 -8.51 10.96 -18.88
CA THR A 157 -8.56 9.59 -18.37
C THR A 157 -7.99 9.56 -16.96
N TRP A 158 -8.69 8.89 -16.05
CA TRP A 158 -8.27 8.74 -14.65
C TRP A 158 -8.00 7.29 -14.32
N ILE A 159 -6.89 7.04 -13.63
CA ILE A 159 -6.66 5.78 -12.95
C ILE A 159 -6.72 6.07 -11.47
N VAL A 160 -7.68 5.48 -10.76
CA VAL A 160 -7.90 5.74 -9.35
C VAL A 160 -7.62 4.49 -8.53
N GLU A 161 -6.72 4.61 -7.55
CA GLU A 161 -6.46 3.59 -6.54
C GLU A 161 -7.39 3.80 -5.33
N PHE A 162 -8.25 2.81 -5.09
CA PHE A 162 -9.05 2.67 -3.90
C PHE A 162 -8.23 1.86 -2.88
N PHE A 163 -7.82 2.52 -1.81
CA PHE A 163 -6.89 1.97 -0.82
C PHE A 163 -7.42 2.14 0.61
N ALA A 164 -6.77 1.46 1.56
CA ALA A 164 -6.99 1.71 2.98
C ALA A 164 -5.65 1.70 3.73
N ASN A 165 -5.48 2.63 4.67
CA ASN A 165 -4.21 2.82 5.39
C ASN A 165 -3.76 1.60 6.20
N TRP A 166 -4.70 0.76 6.66
CA TRP A 166 -4.40 -0.45 7.42
C TRP A 166 -4.05 -1.65 6.54
N SER A 167 -4.23 -1.57 5.22
CA SER A 167 -3.93 -2.67 4.30
C SER A 167 -2.43 -2.69 3.97
N ASN A 168 -1.75 -3.78 4.36
CA ASN A 168 -0.34 -4.00 4.03
C ASN A 168 -0.09 -4.14 2.52
N ASP A 169 -1.06 -4.70 1.78
CA ASP A 169 -0.97 -4.83 0.32
C ASP A 169 -1.02 -3.46 -0.36
N CYS A 170 -1.84 -2.53 0.16
CA CYS A 170 -1.86 -1.14 -0.32
C CYS A 170 -0.54 -0.41 -0.02
N GLN A 171 0.01 -0.58 1.19
CA GLN A 171 1.30 0.02 1.54
C GLN A 171 2.42 -0.50 0.63
N SER A 172 2.41 -1.81 0.34
CA SER A 172 3.38 -2.44 -0.57
C SER A 172 3.24 -1.93 -2.01
N PHE A 173 2.04 -1.58 -2.45
CA PHE A 173 1.77 -1.10 -3.80
C PHE A 173 1.99 0.41 -3.97
N ALA A 174 1.89 1.20 -2.90
CA ALA A 174 2.07 2.65 -2.91
C ALA A 174 3.31 3.15 -3.67
N PRO A 175 4.54 2.62 -3.47
CA PRO A 175 5.71 3.07 -4.23
C PRO A 175 5.59 2.79 -5.73
N ILE A 176 5.03 1.63 -6.11
CA ILE A 176 4.83 1.26 -7.53
C ILE A 176 3.86 2.24 -8.19
N TYR A 177 2.76 2.55 -7.50
CA TYR A 177 1.75 3.46 -8.00
C TYR A 177 2.27 4.90 -8.09
N ALA A 178 3.09 5.35 -7.13
CA ALA A 178 3.77 6.64 -7.18
C ALA A 178 4.72 6.73 -8.39
N ASP A 179 5.56 5.72 -8.63
CA ASP A 179 6.48 5.69 -9.78
C ASP A 179 5.73 5.70 -11.12
N LEU A 180 4.63 4.94 -11.22
CA LEU A 180 3.73 4.98 -12.38
C LEU A 180 3.13 6.37 -12.60
N SER A 181 2.67 7.02 -11.53
CA SER A 181 2.10 8.36 -11.61
C SER A 181 3.09 9.37 -12.15
N LEU A 182 4.36 9.31 -11.74
CA LEU A 182 5.42 10.19 -12.21
C LEU A 182 5.78 9.91 -13.68
N LYS A 183 5.84 8.64 -14.07
CA LYS A 183 6.23 8.20 -15.42
C LYS A 183 5.18 8.53 -16.49
N TYR A 184 3.90 8.39 -16.14
CA TYR A 184 2.78 8.53 -17.07
C TYR A 184 1.98 9.84 -16.89
N ASN A 185 2.48 10.78 -16.09
CA ASN A 185 1.85 12.07 -15.91
C ASN A 185 1.75 12.86 -17.23
N CYS A 186 0.54 13.24 -17.61
CA CYS A 186 0.29 14.22 -18.67
C CYS A 186 -1.12 14.82 -18.54
N THR A 187 -1.40 15.90 -19.27
CA THR A 187 -2.69 16.63 -19.23
C THR A 187 -3.93 15.76 -19.48
N GLY A 188 -3.81 14.69 -20.26
CA GLY A 188 -4.94 13.79 -20.58
C GLY A 188 -4.98 12.47 -19.80
N LEU A 189 -3.99 12.20 -18.94
CA LEU A 189 -3.94 10.98 -18.11
C LEU A 189 -3.47 11.33 -16.69
N ASN A 190 -4.38 11.22 -15.74
CA ASN A 190 -4.14 11.55 -14.35
C ASN A 190 -4.28 10.32 -13.44
N PHE A 191 -3.56 10.37 -12.32
CA PHE A 191 -3.58 9.35 -11.28
C PHE A 191 -4.25 9.92 -10.03
N GLY A 192 -5.06 9.09 -9.36
CA GLY A 192 -5.80 9.51 -8.19
C GLY A 192 -5.87 8.46 -7.10
N LYS A 193 -6.09 8.89 -5.86
CA LYS A 193 -6.19 8.00 -4.69
C LYS A 193 -7.38 8.36 -3.84
N VAL A 194 -8.09 7.35 -3.34
CA VAL A 194 -9.19 7.52 -2.40
C VAL A 194 -9.10 6.49 -1.27
N ASP A 195 -9.13 6.98 -0.02
CA ASP A 195 -9.09 6.14 1.17
C ASP A 195 -10.50 5.61 1.48
N VAL A 196 -10.82 4.44 0.96
CA VAL A 196 -12.11 3.77 1.23
C VAL A 196 -12.20 3.20 2.64
N GLY A 197 -11.07 3.04 3.33
CA GLY A 197 -11.05 2.69 4.75
C GLY A 197 -11.59 3.81 5.63
N ARG A 198 -11.41 5.07 5.21
CA ARG A 198 -11.97 6.26 5.86
C ARG A 198 -13.33 6.65 5.28
N TYR A 199 -13.49 6.61 3.96
CA TYR A 199 -14.70 7.01 3.26
C TYR A 199 -15.54 5.79 2.88
N THR A 200 -16.32 5.29 3.84
CA THR A 200 -17.16 4.09 3.64
C THR A 200 -18.23 4.29 2.57
N ASP A 201 -18.72 5.52 2.38
CA ASP A 201 -19.73 5.78 1.35
C ASP A 201 -19.16 5.55 -0.06
N VAL A 202 -17.90 5.92 -0.29
CA VAL A 202 -17.20 5.65 -1.55
C VAL A 202 -17.04 4.13 -1.75
N SER A 203 -16.70 3.40 -0.68
CA SER A 203 -16.54 1.95 -0.74
C SER A 203 -17.83 1.25 -1.17
N VAL A 204 -18.98 1.71 -0.64
CA VAL A 204 -20.31 1.21 -1.03
C VAL A 204 -20.66 1.62 -2.47
N ARG A 205 -20.48 2.89 -2.84
CA ARG A 205 -20.80 3.39 -4.20
C ARG A 205 -20.03 2.65 -5.29
N TYR A 206 -18.72 2.47 -5.09
CA TYR A 206 -17.84 1.81 -6.07
C TYR A 206 -17.75 0.28 -5.88
N LYS A 207 -18.49 -0.28 -4.91
CA LYS A 207 -18.55 -1.70 -4.57
C LYS A 207 -17.16 -2.29 -4.28
N VAL A 208 -16.37 -1.57 -3.49
CA VAL A 208 -15.04 -1.97 -3.02
C VAL A 208 -15.16 -2.37 -1.55
N SER A 209 -15.04 -3.66 -1.27
CA SER A 209 -15.06 -4.19 0.09
C SER A 209 -13.79 -3.83 0.83
N THR A 210 -13.95 -3.26 2.02
CA THR A 210 -12.87 -2.93 2.94
C THR A 210 -12.64 -4.02 3.99
N SER A 211 -13.24 -5.20 3.84
CA SER A 211 -13.00 -6.29 4.80
C SER A 211 -11.58 -6.85 4.64
N PRO A 212 -10.82 -7.03 5.73
CA PRO A 212 -9.45 -7.55 5.69
C PRO A 212 -9.38 -9.01 5.22
N LEU A 213 -10.51 -9.71 5.17
CA LEU A 213 -10.60 -11.08 4.65
C LEU A 213 -10.74 -11.13 3.12
N THR A 214 -11.02 -9.99 2.48
CA THR A 214 -11.21 -9.90 1.03
C THR A 214 -9.92 -9.45 0.35
N LYS A 215 -9.73 -9.87 -0.89
CA LYS A 215 -8.59 -9.43 -1.73
C LYS A 215 -8.97 -8.24 -2.62
N GLN A 216 -9.90 -7.39 -2.18
CA GLN A 216 -10.37 -6.23 -2.95
C GLN A 216 -9.53 -4.97 -2.68
N LEU A 217 -8.55 -5.00 -1.77
CA LEU A 217 -7.65 -3.88 -1.54
C LEU A 217 -6.20 -4.28 -1.88
N PRO A 218 -5.44 -3.42 -2.60
CA PRO A 218 -5.94 -2.23 -3.33
C PRO A 218 -6.90 -2.62 -4.47
N THR A 219 -7.71 -1.67 -4.93
CA THR A 219 -8.45 -1.78 -6.21
C THR A 219 -8.05 -0.62 -7.11
N LEU A 220 -7.67 -0.93 -8.35
CA LEU A 220 -7.44 0.05 -9.40
C LEU A 220 -8.64 0.08 -10.33
N ILE A 221 -9.16 1.27 -10.59
CA ILE A 221 -10.25 1.48 -11.56
C ILE A 221 -9.81 2.51 -12.60
N LEU A 222 -10.01 2.18 -13.88
CA LEU A 222 -9.82 3.09 -15.00
C LEU A 222 -11.13 3.77 -15.35
N PHE A 223 -11.13 5.10 -15.36
CA PHE A 223 -12.25 5.92 -15.77
C PHE A 223 -11.94 6.65 -17.09
N GLN A 224 -12.83 6.52 -18.07
CA GLN A 224 -12.81 7.27 -19.32
C GLN A 224 -14.19 7.84 -19.58
N GLY A 225 -14.28 9.12 -19.94
CA GLY A 225 -15.59 9.76 -20.15
C GLY A 225 -16.48 9.82 -18.90
N GLY A 226 -15.88 9.81 -17.71
CA GLY A 226 -16.60 9.73 -16.43
C GLY A 226 -17.20 8.35 -16.11
N LYS A 227 -16.88 7.31 -16.87
CA LYS A 227 -17.38 5.95 -16.66
C LYS A 227 -16.25 4.98 -16.37
N GLU A 228 -16.53 4.02 -15.50
CA GLU A 228 -15.64 2.88 -15.27
C GLU A 228 -15.53 2.03 -16.54
N VAL A 229 -14.30 1.84 -17.03
CA VAL A 229 -13.99 0.99 -18.19
C VAL A 229 -13.53 -0.39 -17.73
N MET A 230 -12.67 -0.43 -16.71
CA MET A 230 -12.12 -1.67 -16.18
C MET A 230 -11.64 -1.49 -14.74
N ARG A 231 -11.60 -2.61 -14.01
CA ARG A 231 -11.04 -2.69 -12.65
C ARG A 231 -10.14 -3.90 -12.46
N ARG A 232 -9.15 -3.75 -11.57
CA ARG A 232 -8.33 -4.84 -11.04
C ARG A 232 -8.26 -4.75 -9.51
N PRO A 233 -8.44 -5.86 -8.78
CA PRO A 233 -8.71 -7.21 -9.28
C PRO A 233 -10.14 -7.34 -9.85
N GLN A 234 -10.33 -8.33 -10.73
CA GLN A 234 -11.67 -8.65 -11.24
C GLN A 234 -12.51 -9.31 -10.16
N ILE A 235 -13.83 -9.09 -10.21
CA ILE A 235 -14.77 -9.69 -9.27
C ILE A 235 -15.48 -10.86 -9.97
N ASP A 236 -15.40 -12.05 -9.36
CA ASP A 236 -16.10 -13.27 -9.78
C ASP A 236 -17.64 -13.08 -9.63
N LYS A 237 -18.44 -13.86 -10.35
CA LYS A 237 -19.93 -13.87 -10.26
C LYS A 237 -20.45 -14.01 -8.82
N LYS A 238 -19.67 -14.63 -7.93
CA LYS A 238 -19.92 -14.81 -6.48
C LYS A 238 -19.45 -13.62 -5.62
N GLY A 239 -19.01 -12.51 -6.22
CA GLY A 239 -18.57 -11.31 -5.50
C GLY A 239 -17.15 -11.36 -4.94
N ARG A 240 -16.34 -12.37 -5.30
CA ARG A 240 -14.98 -12.54 -4.78
C ARG A 240 -13.94 -11.93 -5.72
N ALA A 241 -12.93 -11.26 -5.16
CA ALA A 241 -11.79 -10.80 -5.95
C ALA A 241 -10.95 -11.99 -6.47
N VAL A 242 -10.77 -12.04 -7.78
CA VAL A 242 -9.82 -12.95 -8.43
C VAL A 242 -8.41 -12.49 -8.10
N SER A 243 -7.59 -13.40 -7.59
CA SER A 243 -6.22 -13.07 -7.18
C SER A 243 -5.44 -12.47 -8.35
N TRP A 244 -4.92 -11.26 -8.16
CA TRP A 244 -4.12 -10.54 -9.15
C TRP A 244 -2.89 -9.97 -8.49
N THR A 245 -1.76 -9.98 -9.19
CA THR A 245 -0.47 -9.50 -8.67
C THR A 245 -0.26 -8.05 -9.07
N PHE A 246 -0.18 -7.18 -8.07
CA PHE A 246 0.12 -5.75 -8.24
C PHE A 246 1.62 -5.53 -8.48
N SER A 247 2.03 -5.59 -9.75
CA SER A 247 3.38 -5.23 -10.20
C SER A 247 3.32 -4.14 -11.26
N GLU A 248 4.40 -3.37 -11.45
CA GLU A 248 4.45 -2.30 -12.45
C GLU A 248 4.09 -2.83 -13.84
N GLU A 249 4.66 -3.98 -14.23
CA GLU A 249 4.47 -4.58 -15.55
C GLU A 249 3.03 -5.02 -15.77
N ASN A 250 2.40 -5.63 -14.75
CA ASN A 250 1.01 -6.04 -14.84
C ASN A 250 0.09 -4.84 -14.93
N VAL A 251 0.35 -3.76 -14.20
CA VAL A 251 -0.46 -2.53 -14.29
C VAL A 251 -0.30 -1.92 -15.69
N ILE A 252 0.93 -1.78 -16.19
CA ILE A 252 1.20 -1.24 -17.53
C ILE A 252 0.51 -2.05 -18.62
N ARG A 253 0.63 -3.38 -18.56
CA ARG A 253 0.08 -4.30 -19.57
C ARG A 253 -1.44 -4.35 -19.53
N GLU A 254 -2.05 -4.53 -18.36
CA GLU A 254 -3.49 -4.73 -18.25
C GLU A 254 -4.27 -3.45 -18.53
N PHE A 255 -3.77 -2.30 -18.07
CA PHE A 255 -4.40 -1.01 -18.30
C PHE A 255 -3.94 -0.32 -19.59
N ASN A 256 -3.07 -0.97 -20.38
CA ASN A 256 -2.49 -0.42 -21.62
C ASN A 256 -1.94 1.01 -21.44
N LEU A 257 -1.21 1.25 -20.34
CA LEU A 257 -0.78 2.61 -19.95
C LEU A 257 0.03 3.32 -21.03
N ASN A 258 0.86 2.57 -21.76
CA ASN A 258 1.65 3.11 -22.88
C ASN A 258 0.75 3.70 -23.98
N GLU A 259 -0.31 3.01 -24.36
CA GLU A 259 -1.23 3.48 -25.40
C GLU A 259 -2.07 4.66 -24.92
N LEU A 260 -2.59 4.57 -23.68
CA LEU A 260 -3.35 5.65 -23.05
C LEU A 260 -2.53 6.94 -22.99
N TYR A 261 -1.28 6.83 -22.58
CA TYR A 261 -0.36 7.96 -22.48
C TYR A 261 -0.06 8.60 -23.84
N GLN A 262 0.18 7.79 -24.87
CA GLN A 262 0.41 8.32 -26.23
C GLN A 262 -0.85 8.99 -26.78
N ARG A 263 -2.03 8.43 -26.52
CA ARG A 263 -3.31 9.01 -26.91
C ARG A 263 -3.56 10.34 -26.20
N ALA A 264 -3.34 10.39 -24.88
CA ALA A 264 -3.47 11.59 -24.06
C ALA A 264 -2.54 12.72 -24.54
N LYS A 265 -1.27 12.40 -24.85
CA LYS A 265 -0.32 13.36 -25.41
C LYS A 265 -0.74 13.93 -26.77
N LYS A 266 -1.29 13.07 -27.66
CA LYS A 266 -1.79 13.52 -28.96
C LYS A 266 -2.97 14.47 -28.81
N LEU A 267 -3.91 14.16 -27.91
CA LEU A 267 -5.06 15.02 -27.63
C LEU A 267 -4.65 16.38 -27.06
N SER A 268 -3.64 16.41 -26.17
CA SER A 268 -3.08 17.68 -25.66
C SER A 268 -2.51 18.53 -26.79
N LYS A 269 -1.68 17.95 -27.66
CA LYS A 269 -1.09 18.67 -28.80
C LYS A 269 -2.11 19.15 -29.82
N ALA A 270 -3.22 18.42 -30.00
CA ALA A 270 -4.30 18.84 -30.89
C ALA A 270 -5.12 19.98 -30.29
N GLY A 271 -5.32 20.00 -28.96
CA GLY A 271 -6.02 21.07 -28.25
C GLY A 271 -5.27 22.40 -28.24
N ASP A 272 -3.93 22.37 -28.20
CA ASP A 272 -3.09 23.58 -28.25
C ASP A 272 -3.03 24.24 -29.65
N ASN A 273 -3.55 23.58 -30.70
CA ASN A 273 -3.51 24.05 -32.08
C ASN A 273 -4.88 24.55 -32.61
N ILE A 274 -5.85 24.81 -31.73
CA ILE A 274 -7.14 25.39 -32.12
C ILE A 274 -7.03 26.91 -31.91
N PRO A 275 -7.08 27.75 -32.96
CA PRO A 275 -7.18 29.20 -32.81
C PRO A 275 -8.46 29.51 -32.03
N GLU A 276 -8.37 30.38 -31.02
CA GLU A 276 -9.53 30.94 -30.32
C GLU A 276 -10.57 31.43 -31.34
N GLU A 277 -11.66 30.68 -31.47
CA GLU A 277 -12.82 31.13 -32.23
C GLU A 277 -13.52 32.19 -31.36
N GLN A 278 -13.51 33.42 -31.86
CA GLN A 278 -14.10 34.58 -31.21
C GLN A 278 -15.59 34.34 -30.90
N PRO A 279 -16.14 34.85 -29.78
CA PRO A 279 -17.53 34.63 -29.43
C PRO A 279 -18.45 35.31 -30.46
N VAL A 280 -19.26 34.52 -31.16
CA VAL A 280 -20.33 35.00 -32.05
C VAL A 280 -21.38 35.74 -31.22
N ALA A 281 -21.62 37.01 -31.55
CA ALA A 281 -22.68 37.82 -30.96
C ALA A 281 -24.08 37.24 -31.29
N PRO A 282 -25.05 37.26 -30.36
CA PRO A 282 -26.37 36.70 -30.62
C PRO A 282 -27.20 37.65 -31.50
N THR A 283 -27.67 37.14 -32.64
CA THR A 283 -28.74 37.73 -33.46
C THR A 283 -30.10 37.46 -32.80
N PRO A 284 -31.06 38.42 -32.77
CA PRO A 284 -32.37 38.20 -32.18
C PRO A 284 -33.30 37.49 -33.17
N THR A 285 -33.89 36.38 -32.76
CA THR A 285 -35.03 35.74 -33.45
C THR A 285 -36.34 36.21 -32.82
N GLU A 286 -37.11 37.00 -33.57
CA GLU A 286 -38.54 37.23 -33.33
C GLU A 286 -39.36 35.98 -33.72
N VAL A 287 -40.35 35.66 -32.89
CA VAL A 287 -41.28 34.51 -32.99
C VAL A 287 -42.57 34.97 -33.67
N PRO A 288 -43.19 34.21 -34.60
CA PRO A 288 -44.52 34.52 -35.12
C PRO A 288 -45.67 33.84 -34.35
N ASP A 289 -46.77 34.59 -34.21
CA ASP A 289 -48.22 34.28 -34.04
C ASP A 289 -48.67 33.03 -33.25
N GLY A 290 -49.46 33.19 -32.18
CA GLY A 290 -50.94 33.30 -32.20
C GLY A 290 -51.47 32.15 -31.30
N GLU A 291 -52.53 32.18 -30.50
CA GLU A 291 -53.87 32.76 -30.60
C GLU A 291 -54.59 32.36 -29.27
N SER A 292 -55.49 33.18 -28.69
CA SER A 292 -56.65 32.70 -27.90
C SER A 292 -57.58 33.84 -27.45
N LYS A 293 -58.82 33.74 -27.94
CA LYS A 293 -60.06 34.47 -27.59
C LYS A 293 -60.41 34.45 -26.09
N LYS A 294 -60.99 35.53 -25.57
CA LYS A 294 -62.42 35.56 -25.14
C LYS A 294 -62.89 36.95 -24.70
N ASP A 295 -64.07 37.32 -25.22
CA ASP A 295 -64.93 38.42 -24.81
C ASP A 295 -65.41 38.32 -23.34
N LYS A 296 -65.44 39.44 -22.61
CA LYS A 296 -66.65 40.16 -22.15
C LYS A 296 -66.28 41.26 -21.15
#